data_AF-A0A2M7LA08-F1
#
_entry.id   AF-A0A2M7LA08-F1
#
_cell.length_a   1.000
_cell.length_b   1.000
_cell.length_c   1.000
_cell.angle_alpha   90.00
_cell.angle_beta   90.00
_cell.angle_gamma   90.00
#
_symmetry.space_group_name_H-M   'P 1'
#
loop_
_entity.id
_entity.type
_entity.pdbx_description
1 polymer ?
#
loop_
_entity_poly.entity_id
_entity_poly.type
_entity_poly.pdbx_seq_one_letter_code
_entity_poly.pdbx_strand_id
1 'polypeptide(L)'
;MRSGQFLKDSAASVVGFRRTAKGMKLVRMSAPLIFGVSDTANIATYVTGQAVGQNVLTLDPFTGSASLGSQGETASASSTSGTQFLTLNQSYNFDTDSVANEGPGPAVQGDIKPEVGVVFTRNGVGAQGITCPISSTTSAPAGGYLAQPYLLNAQAGKCFAMEMLPGPMYALVEIVSYNMATGDLTFRYKYQPSGGRNF
;
A
#
# COMPACT_ATOMS: atom_id res chain seq x y z
N MET A 1 31.75 -16.23 -6.43
CA MET A 1 32.11 -14.94 -5.81
C MET A 1 30.83 -14.28 -5.34
N ARG A 2 30.75 -13.81 -4.08
CA ARG A 2 29.64 -12.96 -3.63
C ARG A 2 30.03 -11.50 -3.89
N SER A 3 29.38 -10.84 -4.84
CA SER A 3 29.56 -9.40 -5.05
C SER A 3 28.74 -8.65 -4.01
N GLY A 4 29.39 -8.08 -3.01
CA GLY A 4 28.75 -7.10 -2.13
C GLY A 4 28.63 -5.77 -2.87
N GLN A 5 27.45 -5.16 -2.87
CA GLN A 5 27.24 -3.81 -3.40
C GLN A 5 27.15 -2.83 -2.23
N PHE A 6 27.99 -1.80 -2.25
CA PHE A 6 27.89 -0.67 -1.33
C PHE A 6 26.99 0.39 -1.94
N LEU A 7 25.87 0.70 -1.29
CA LEU A 7 24.96 1.77 -1.66
C LEU A 7 25.06 2.88 -0.62
N LYS A 8 25.15 4.13 -1.08
CA LYS A 8 25.21 5.32 -0.23
C LYS A 8 23.91 6.09 -0.37
N ASP A 9 23.18 6.24 0.74
CA ASP A 9 22.00 7.10 0.82
C ASP A 9 22.40 8.52 1.24
N SER A 10 21.73 9.51 0.66
CA SER A 10 21.92 10.94 0.91
C SER A 10 20.70 11.59 1.58
N ALA A 11 19.64 10.82 1.85
CA ALA A 11 18.45 11.32 2.50
C ALA A 11 18.70 11.66 3.99
N ALA A 12 18.08 12.76 4.46
CA ALA A 12 18.08 13.09 5.88
C ALA A 12 17.04 12.24 6.63
N SER A 13 17.49 11.53 7.67
CA SER A 13 16.59 10.77 8.54
C SER A 13 15.81 11.69 9.48
N VAL A 14 14.49 11.52 9.56
CA VAL A 14 13.63 12.27 10.50
C VAL A 14 12.83 11.31 11.36
N VAL A 15 12.83 11.55 12.66
CA VAL A 15 12.00 10.81 13.63
C VAL A 15 11.16 11.81 14.40
N GLY A 16 9.85 11.63 14.39
CA GLY A 16 8.90 12.48 15.11
C GLY A 16 8.13 11.71 16.16
N PHE A 17 8.10 12.25 17.38
CA PHE A 17 7.40 11.67 18.51
C PHE A 17 6.26 12.60 18.96
N ARG A 18 5.14 12.01 19.37
CA ARG A 18 4.02 12.70 20.01
C ARG A 18 3.89 12.23 21.44
N ARG A 19 3.81 13.17 22.38
CA ARG A 19 3.57 12.85 23.80
C ARG A 19 2.12 12.40 24.00
N THR A 20 1.93 11.32 24.75
CA THR A 20 0.63 10.76 25.15
C THR A 20 0.62 10.53 26.66
N ALA A 21 -0.54 10.21 27.23
CA ALA A 21 -0.67 9.87 28.65
C ALA A 21 0.20 8.67 29.08
N LYS A 22 0.56 7.79 28.13
CA LYS A 22 1.42 6.61 28.35
C LYS A 22 2.89 6.82 27.93
N GLY A 23 3.27 8.05 27.57
CA GLY A 23 4.64 8.39 27.14
C GLY A 23 4.74 8.86 25.69
N MET A 24 5.94 8.80 25.11
CA MET A 24 6.19 9.22 23.73
C MET A 24 5.76 8.13 22.76
N LYS A 25 4.82 8.45 21.85
CA LYS A 25 4.42 7.59 20.74
C LYS A 25 5.16 8.04 19.48
N LEU A 26 5.81 7.12 18.77
CA LEU A 26 6.35 7.39 17.44
C LEU A 26 5.18 7.72 16.49
N VAL A 27 5.25 8.86 15.80
CA VAL A 27 4.18 9.31 14.88
C VAL A 27 4.64 9.53 13.45
N ARG A 28 5.94 9.68 13.22
CA ARG A 28 6.53 9.70 11.87
C ARG A 28 7.97 9.22 11.90
N MET A 29 8.36 8.51 10.86
CA MET A 29 9.74 8.10 10.63
C MET A 29 10.05 8.21 9.14
N SER A 30 11.26 8.69 8.84
CA SER A 30 11.70 9.13 7.52
C SER A 30 13.15 8.70 7.32
N ALA A 31 13.42 8.03 6.21
CA ALA A 31 14.69 7.49 5.77
C ALA A 31 15.45 6.76 6.88
N PRO A 32 14.81 5.82 7.62
CA PRO A 32 15.54 5.01 8.57
C PRO A 32 16.36 3.97 7.80
N LEU A 33 17.70 4.08 7.87
CA LEU A 33 18.58 3.06 7.31
C LEU A 33 18.64 1.87 8.29
N ILE A 34 17.77 0.88 8.09
CA ILE A 34 17.69 -0.31 8.96
C ILE A 34 18.32 -1.50 8.22
N PHE A 35 19.43 -2.04 8.75
CA PHE A 35 20.04 -3.28 8.25
C PHE A 35 19.50 -4.48 9.01
N GLY A 36 19.24 -5.60 8.31
CA GLY A 36 18.95 -6.89 8.95
C GLY A 36 17.50 -7.12 9.38
N VAL A 37 16.54 -6.57 8.65
CA VAL A 37 15.10 -6.78 8.88
C VAL A 37 14.60 -7.97 8.07
N SER A 38 13.94 -8.92 8.73
CA SER A 38 13.33 -10.12 8.13
C SER A 38 12.04 -9.84 7.37
N ASP A 39 11.50 -8.62 7.48
CA ASP A 39 10.24 -8.20 6.88
C ASP A 39 10.37 -6.79 6.31
N THR A 40 10.64 -6.72 5.01
CA THR A 40 10.85 -5.46 4.27
C THR A 40 9.55 -4.71 4.01
N ALA A 41 8.39 -5.34 4.18
CA ALA A 41 7.08 -4.71 3.98
C ALA A 41 6.75 -3.69 5.08
N ASN A 42 7.38 -3.80 6.25
CA ASN A 42 7.14 -2.98 7.43
C ASN A 42 8.18 -1.85 7.64
N ILE A 43 9.07 -1.61 6.66
CA ILE A 43 10.07 -0.54 6.74
C ILE A 43 9.44 0.77 6.25
N ALA A 44 9.30 1.74 7.15
CA ALA A 44 8.83 3.08 6.80
C ALA A 44 9.88 3.83 5.96
N THR A 45 9.77 3.77 4.63
CA THR A 45 10.66 4.50 3.70
C THR A 45 10.04 5.84 3.32
N TYR A 46 10.17 6.85 4.19
CA TYR A 46 9.87 8.24 3.80
C TYR A 46 11.14 8.97 3.41
N VAL A 47 11.12 9.76 2.34
CA VAL A 47 12.25 10.60 1.97
C VAL A 47 11.82 12.07 2.12
N THR A 48 12.60 12.86 2.86
CA THR A 48 12.28 14.28 3.07
C THR A 48 12.32 15.06 1.76
N GLY A 49 11.56 16.15 1.66
CA GLY A 49 11.56 17.01 0.47
C GLY A 49 12.93 17.62 0.11
N GLN A 50 13.94 17.49 0.99
CA GLN A 50 15.32 17.89 0.72
C GLN A 50 16.08 16.89 -0.18
N ALA A 51 15.57 15.67 -0.35
CA ALA A 51 16.17 14.64 -1.21
C ALA A 51 15.56 14.58 -2.63
N VAL A 52 14.68 15.52 -2.97
CA VAL A 52 14.19 15.69 -4.35
C VAL A 52 15.37 15.94 -5.28
N GLY A 53 15.47 15.15 -6.35
CA GLY A 53 16.60 15.19 -7.29
C GLY A 53 17.88 14.50 -6.81
N GLN A 54 17.88 13.87 -5.62
CA GLN A 54 18.98 13.03 -5.14
C GLN A 54 18.72 11.56 -5.44
N ASN A 55 19.80 10.78 -5.52
CA ASN A 55 19.70 9.32 -5.53
C ASN A 55 19.38 8.84 -4.12
N VAL A 56 18.25 8.15 -3.98
CA VAL A 56 17.82 7.54 -2.73
C VAL A 56 17.75 6.04 -2.87
N LEU A 57 17.95 5.36 -1.74
CA LEU A 57 17.92 3.91 -1.67
C LEU A 57 16.46 3.45 -1.63
N THR A 58 16.06 2.68 -2.62
CA THR A 58 14.73 2.08 -2.73
C THR A 58 14.83 0.57 -2.48
N LEU A 59 13.84 0.02 -1.79
CA LEU A 59 13.74 -1.40 -1.50
C LEU A 59 12.54 -1.99 -2.24
N ASP A 60 12.75 -3.12 -2.89
CA ASP A 60 11.65 -3.96 -3.36
C ASP A 60 11.00 -4.62 -2.14
N PRO A 61 9.74 -4.33 -1.82
CA PRO A 61 9.10 -4.86 -0.63
C PRO A 61 8.81 -6.37 -0.70
N PHE A 62 8.78 -6.95 -1.91
CA PHE A 62 8.48 -8.37 -2.13
C PHE A 62 9.75 -9.23 -2.23
N THR A 63 10.84 -8.69 -2.77
CA THR A 63 12.11 -9.41 -2.91
C THR A 63 13.18 -8.99 -1.90
N GLY A 64 12.99 -7.87 -1.22
CA GLY A 64 13.97 -7.27 -0.31
C GLY A 64 15.20 -6.69 -1.01
N SER A 65 15.18 -6.59 -2.35
CA SER A 65 16.30 -6.10 -3.15
C SER A 65 16.45 -4.59 -3.00
N ALA A 66 17.66 -4.10 -2.74
CA ALA A 66 17.97 -2.67 -2.66
C ALA A 66 18.48 -2.13 -4.01
N SER A 67 18.02 -0.94 -4.40
CA SER A 67 18.48 -0.24 -5.60
C SER A 67 18.57 1.27 -5.37
N LEU A 68 19.17 2.01 -6.30
CA LEU A 68 19.19 3.48 -6.28
C LEU A 68 18.15 4.00 -7.28
N GLY A 69 17.28 4.90 -6.84
CA GLY A 69 16.32 5.60 -7.69
C GLY A 69 16.43 7.11 -7.55
N SER A 70 16.20 7.85 -8.64
CA SER A 70 16.07 9.30 -8.63
C SER A 70 14.69 9.68 -8.09
N GLN A 71 14.62 10.49 -7.03
CA GLN A 71 13.33 10.95 -6.52
C GLN A 71 12.71 12.01 -7.45
N GLY A 72 11.49 11.75 -7.95
CA GLY A 72 10.71 12.70 -8.74
C GLY A 72 10.32 13.97 -7.96
N GLU A 73 10.04 15.06 -8.68
CA GLU A 73 9.84 16.45 -8.22
C GLU A 73 8.73 16.72 -7.19
N THR A 74 8.19 15.69 -6.55
CA THR A 74 7.23 15.82 -5.45
C THR A 74 7.61 14.79 -4.41
N ALA A 75 7.85 15.26 -3.18
CA ALA A 75 8.14 14.42 -2.01
C ALA A 75 7.16 13.23 -2.00
N SER A 76 7.64 12.07 -2.44
CA SER A 76 6.83 10.86 -2.49
C SER A 76 6.64 10.45 -1.04
N ALA A 77 5.42 10.58 -0.53
CA ALA A 77 5.12 10.01 0.76
C ALA A 77 5.32 8.50 0.68
N SER A 78 5.69 7.93 1.83
CA SER A 78 5.88 6.51 2.03
C SER A 78 4.70 5.76 1.40
N SER A 79 4.96 5.09 0.27
CA SER A 79 4.07 4.05 -0.16
C SER A 79 4.20 2.90 0.83
N THR A 80 3.10 2.24 1.16
CA THR A 80 3.12 1.01 1.95
C THR A 80 2.73 -0.15 1.06
N SER A 81 3.23 -1.33 1.34
CA SER A 81 2.87 -2.53 0.59
C SER A 81 2.87 -3.73 1.51
N GLY A 82 2.04 -4.71 1.20
CA GLY A 82 1.86 -5.85 2.08
C GLY A 82 1.04 -6.94 1.44
N THR A 83 0.89 -8.04 2.19
CA THR A 83 -0.06 -9.11 1.88
C THR A 83 -1.02 -9.22 3.05
N GLN A 84 -2.31 -9.26 2.75
CA GLN A 84 -3.36 -9.34 3.76
C GLN A 84 -4.30 -10.50 3.48
N PHE A 85 -4.77 -11.10 4.56
CA PHE A 85 -5.83 -12.10 4.56
C PHE A 85 -7.06 -11.54 5.27
N LEU A 86 -8.24 -11.78 4.68
CA LEU A 86 -9.53 -11.42 5.23
C LEU A 86 -10.47 -12.63 5.15
N THR A 87 -11.19 -12.90 6.22
CA THR A 87 -12.33 -13.82 6.18
C THR A 87 -13.61 -13.08 5.80
N LEU A 88 -14.70 -13.83 5.61
CA LEU A 88 -16.04 -13.24 5.50
C LEU A 88 -16.30 -12.22 6.62
N ASN A 89 -17.02 -11.15 6.29
CA ASN A 89 -17.38 -10.09 7.23
C ASN A 89 -16.16 -9.31 7.78
N GLN A 90 -14.98 -9.45 7.20
CA GLN A 90 -13.83 -8.61 7.52
C GLN A 90 -13.59 -7.61 6.41
N SER A 91 -13.22 -6.40 6.81
CA SER A 91 -12.80 -5.36 5.89
C SER A 91 -11.39 -4.91 6.24
N TYR A 92 -10.70 -4.33 5.26
CA TYR A 92 -9.36 -3.78 5.46
C TYR A 92 -9.32 -2.32 5.05
N ASN A 93 -8.71 -1.49 5.90
CA ASN A 93 -8.49 -0.07 5.65
C ASN A 93 -6.99 0.16 5.37
N PHE A 94 -6.67 0.74 4.21
CA PHE A 94 -5.29 0.93 3.78
C PHE A 94 -4.60 2.08 4.53
N ASP A 95 -5.35 3.12 4.88
CA ASP A 95 -4.83 4.31 5.58
C ASP A 95 -4.45 3.97 7.02
N THR A 96 -5.29 3.19 7.71
CA THR A 96 -5.05 2.81 9.10
C THR A 96 -4.35 1.47 9.29
N ASP A 97 -4.06 0.74 8.21
CA ASP A 97 -3.44 -0.59 8.22
C ASP A 97 -4.13 -1.53 9.23
N SER A 98 -5.45 -1.67 9.08
CA SER A 98 -6.27 -2.32 10.09
C SER A 98 -7.41 -3.14 9.50
N VAL A 99 -7.69 -4.28 10.14
CA VAL A 99 -8.85 -5.12 9.87
C VAL A 99 -10.00 -4.75 10.82
N ALA A 100 -11.20 -4.57 10.27
CA ALA A 100 -12.41 -4.38 11.05
C ALA A 100 -13.43 -5.47 10.70
N ASN A 101 -14.13 -5.98 11.72
CA ASN A 101 -15.29 -6.84 11.50
C ASN A 101 -16.50 -5.97 11.15
N GLU A 102 -17.12 -6.27 10.02
CA GLU A 102 -18.30 -5.61 9.49
C GLU A 102 -19.38 -6.66 9.24
N GLY A 103 -20.62 -6.39 9.65
CA GLY A 103 -21.76 -7.25 9.29
C GLY A 103 -21.96 -7.35 7.76
N PRO A 104 -22.89 -8.18 7.29
CA PRO A 104 -23.08 -8.43 5.86
C PRO A 104 -23.38 -7.16 5.06
N GLY A 105 -22.85 -7.06 3.84
CA GLY A 105 -23.09 -5.94 2.92
C GLY A 105 -21.82 -5.19 2.48
N PRO A 106 -21.95 -4.01 1.87
CA PRO A 106 -20.81 -3.21 1.38
C PRO A 106 -19.84 -2.82 2.50
N ALA A 107 -18.60 -2.51 2.12
CA ALA A 107 -17.61 -2.05 3.08
C ALA A 107 -17.99 -0.66 3.65
N VAL A 108 -17.90 -0.50 4.98
CA VAL A 108 -18.27 0.75 5.68
C VAL A 108 -17.05 1.40 6.35
N GLN A 109 -16.29 0.62 7.10
CA GLN A 109 -15.10 1.01 7.86
C GLN A 109 -13.81 0.65 7.13
N GLY A 110 -13.78 -0.40 6.32
CA GLY A 110 -12.68 -0.74 5.42
C GLY A 110 -12.91 -0.23 4.00
N ASP A 111 -11.85 -0.25 3.21
CA ASP A 111 -11.84 0.13 1.79
C ASP A 111 -12.13 -1.07 0.88
N ILE A 112 -11.75 -2.27 1.34
CA ILE A 112 -12.00 -3.55 0.66
C ILE A 112 -12.57 -4.57 1.67
N LYS A 113 -13.57 -5.35 1.24
CA LYS A 113 -14.24 -6.36 2.07
C LYS A 113 -14.68 -7.55 1.21
N PRO A 114 -14.19 -8.78 1.43
CA PRO A 114 -14.77 -9.92 0.73
C PRO A 114 -16.15 -10.28 1.27
N GLU A 115 -17.00 -10.74 0.36
CA GLU A 115 -18.29 -11.38 0.61
C GLU A 115 -18.35 -12.68 -0.20
N VAL A 116 -19.41 -13.49 -0.09
CA VAL A 116 -19.56 -14.70 -0.91
C VAL A 116 -19.76 -14.33 -2.39
N GLY A 117 -18.86 -14.80 -3.26
CA GLY A 117 -18.85 -14.57 -4.70
C GLY A 117 -18.30 -13.22 -5.19
N VAL A 118 -18.02 -12.26 -4.31
CA VAL A 118 -17.61 -10.89 -4.68
C VAL A 118 -16.69 -10.25 -3.66
N VAL A 119 -16.04 -9.16 -4.05
CA VAL A 119 -15.31 -8.28 -3.11
C VAL A 119 -15.91 -6.89 -3.18
N PHE A 120 -16.36 -6.39 -2.04
CA PHE A 120 -16.90 -5.05 -1.91
C PHE A 120 -15.81 -3.99 -1.75
N THR A 121 -16.03 -2.80 -2.33
CA THR A 121 -15.30 -1.58 -1.98
C THR A 121 -16.15 -0.66 -1.10
N ARG A 122 -15.51 0.30 -0.43
CA ARG A 122 -16.25 1.35 0.28
C ARG A 122 -16.97 2.28 -0.71
N ASN A 123 -18.07 2.86 -0.28
CA ASN A 123 -18.69 3.96 -1.01
C ASN A 123 -17.69 5.12 -1.25
N GLY A 124 -17.67 5.62 -2.48
CA GLY A 124 -16.74 6.66 -2.92
C GLY A 124 -15.39 6.14 -3.41
N VAL A 125 -15.08 4.85 -3.27
CA VAL A 125 -13.88 4.26 -3.85
C VAL A 125 -14.13 3.93 -5.31
N GLY A 126 -13.46 4.65 -6.21
CA GLY A 126 -13.43 4.33 -7.63
C GLY A 126 -12.41 3.23 -7.90
N ALA A 127 -12.74 2.27 -8.77
CA ALA A 127 -11.82 1.20 -9.13
C ALA A 127 -11.73 1.00 -10.64
N GLN A 128 -10.59 0.50 -11.10
CA GLN A 128 -10.39 0.04 -12.46
C GLN A 128 -9.46 -1.18 -12.48
N GLY A 129 -9.66 -2.07 -13.45
CA GLY A 129 -8.76 -3.18 -13.68
C GLY A 129 -7.42 -2.69 -14.24
N ILE A 130 -6.32 -3.28 -13.78
CA ILE A 130 -4.97 -3.04 -14.30
C ILE A 130 -4.27 -4.37 -14.59
N THR A 131 -3.20 -4.30 -15.36
CA THR A 131 -2.36 -5.48 -15.65
C THR A 131 -1.60 -5.90 -14.39
N CYS A 132 -1.64 -7.19 -14.08
CA CYS A 132 -0.80 -7.82 -13.05
C CYS A 132 0.62 -8.13 -13.58
N PRO A 133 1.61 -8.32 -12.69
CA PRO A 133 1.56 -8.20 -11.23
C PRO A 133 1.68 -6.74 -10.77
N ILE A 134 1.17 -6.42 -9.58
CA ILE A 134 1.31 -5.06 -9.03
C ILE A 134 2.74 -4.72 -8.59
N SER A 135 3.61 -5.72 -8.44
CA SER A 135 5.01 -5.53 -8.05
C SER A 135 5.77 -4.66 -9.05
N SER A 136 5.55 -4.84 -10.35
CA SER A 136 6.17 -4.03 -11.42
C SER A 136 5.48 -2.67 -11.65
N THR A 137 4.31 -2.44 -11.07
CA THR A 137 3.56 -1.20 -11.27
C THR A 137 4.11 -0.11 -10.36
N THR A 138 4.66 0.95 -10.96
CA THR A 138 5.29 2.08 -10.26
C THR A 138 4.39 3.29 -10.10
N SER A 139 3.27 3.35 -10.83
CA SER A 139 2.29 4.45 -10.72
C SER A 139 0.86 3.96 -10.96
N ALA A 140 -0.09 4.56 -10.23
CA ALA A 140 -1.51 4.41 -10.49
C ALA A 140 -1.92 5.09 -11.82
N PRO A 141 -2.92 4.57 -12.55
CA PRO A 141 -3.49 5.22 -13.73
C PRO A 141 -4.00 6.64 -13.44
N ALA A 142 -3.96 7.51 -14.46
CA ALA A 142 -4.35 8.91 -14.33
C ALA A 142 -5.87 9.14 -14.23
N GLY A 143 -6.67 8.15 -14.60
CA GLY A 143 -8.12 8.24 -14.66
C GLY A 143 -8.71 6.92 -15.13
N GLY A 144 -10.04 6.87 -15.30
CA GLY A 144 -10.77 5.65 -15.65
C GLY A 144 -11.33 4.88 -14.45
N TYR A 145 -11.22 5.44 -13.25
CA TYR A 145 -11.83 4.90 -12.04
C TYR A 145 -13.35 5.02 -12.14
N LEU A 146 -14.03 3.88 -12.10
CA LEU A 146 -15.49 3.84 -12.13
C LEU A 146 -15.99 3.73 -10.70
N ALA A 147 -16.82 4.68 -10.28
CA ALA A 147 -17.56 4.64 -9.01
C ALA A 147 -18.91 3.91 -9.16
N GLN A 148 -18.92 2.81 -9.92
CA GLN A 148 -20.11 1.98 -10.24
C GLN A 148 -20.00 0.64 -9.50
N PRO A 149 -21.15 -0.05 -9.23
CA PRO A 149 -21.46 -0.68 -7.94
C PRO A 149 -20.26 -1.42 -7.35
N TYR A 150 -20.00 -1.13 -6.07
CA TYR A 150 -18.83 -1.41 -5.23
C TYR A 150 -18.25 -2.84 -5.28
N LEU A 151 -18.05 -3.44 -6.45
CA LEU A 151 -17.81 -4.85 -6.64
C LEU A 151 -16.57 -5.02 -7.50
N LEU A 152 -15.54 -5.61 -6.90
CA LEU A 152 -14.37 -6.10 -7.61
C LEU A 152 -14.59 -7.57 -7.97
N ASN A 153 -14.04 -7.96 -9.12
CA ASN A 153 -13.95 -9.36 -9.46
C ASN A 153 -12.95 -10.04 -8.51
N ALA A 154 -13.45 -10.97 -7.70
CA ALA A 154 -12.71 -11.68 -6.66
C ALA A 154 -11.79 -12.80 -7.19
N GLN A 155 -11.61 -12.94 -8.50
CA GLN A 155 -10.76 -14.00 -9.08
C GLN A 155 -9.28 -13.76 -8.79
N ALA A 156 -8.58 -14.84 -8.42
CA ALA A 156 -7.12 -14.84 -8.30
C ALA A 156 -6.44 -14.38 -9.60
N GLY A 157 -5.37 -13.60 -9.47
CA GLY A 157 -4.64 -13.01 -10.60
C GLY A 157 -5.33 -11.80 -11.23
N LYS A 158 -6.34 -11.22 -10.59
CA LYS A 158 -6.90 -9.91 -10.96
C LYS A 158 -6.24 -8.81 -10.15
N CYS A 159 -5.92 -7.71 -10.85
CA CYS A 159 -5.35 -6.53 -10.25
C CYS A 159 -6.23 -5.31 -10.49
N PHE A 160 -6.32 -4.46 -9.48
CA PHE A 160 -7.15 -3.26 -9.49
C PHE A 160 -6.33 -2.08 -9.00
N ALA A 161 -6.50 -0.93 -9.67
CA ALA A 161 -6.15 0.35 -9.10
C ALA A 161 -7.42 0.97 -8.50
N MET A 162 -7.28 1.52 -7.29
CA MET A 162 -8.35 2.15 -6.53
C MET A 162 -7.99 3.60 -6.23
N GLU A 163 -8.97 4.47 -6.36
CA GLU A 163 -8.91 5.89 -5.99
C GLU A 163 -9.91 6.11 -4.84
N MET A 164 -9.39 6.54 -3.69
CA MET A 164 -10.17 6.71 -2.47
C MET A 164 -10.61 8.17 -2.28
N LEU A 165 -11.73 8.37 -1.58
CA LEU A 165 -12.20 9.70 -1.12
C LEU A 165 -11.96 9.82 0.40
N PRO A 166 -11.76 11.03 0.97
CA PRO A 166 -12.05 12.37 0.42
C PRO A 166 -10.94 13.09 -0.37
N GLY A 167 -9.78 12.47 -0.61
CA GLY A 167 -8.73 13.02 -1.47
C GLY A 167 -8.02 11.88 -2.18
N PRO A 168 -7.45 12.07 -3.37
CA PRO A 168 -7.15 10.96 -4.27
C PRO A 168 -5.96 10.14 -3.77
N MET A 169 -6.17 9.31 -2.74
CA MET A 169 -5.22 8.33 -2.26
C MET A 169 -5.38 7.08 -3.12
N TYR A 170 -4.26 6.49 -3.51
CA TYR A 170 -4.28 5.40 -4.47
C TYR A 170 -3.85 4.10 -3.79
N ALA A 171 -4.58 3.02 -4.08
CA ALA A 171 -4.14 1.67 -3.78
C ALA A 171 -4.10 0.82 -5.05
N LEU A 172 -3.08 -0.03 -5.17
CA LEU A 172 -3.07 -1.13 -6.09
C LEU A 172 -3.36 -2.40 -5.29
N VAL A 173 -4.25 -3.25 -5.80
CA VAL A 173 -4.61 -4.52 -5.16
C VAL A 173 -4.42 -5.63 -6.18
N GLU A 174 -3.78 -6.72 -5.77
CA GLU A 174 -3.68 -7.97 -6.52
C GLU A 174 -4.36 -9.07 -5.70
N ILE A 175 -5.40 -9.67 -6.26
CA ILE A 175 -6.06 -10.81 -5.64
C ILE A 175 -5.17 -12.03 -5.80
N VAL A 176 -4.64 -12.55 -4.70
CA VAL A 176 -3.74 -13.72 -4.69
C VAL A 176 -4.54 -15.01 -4.65
N SER A 177 -5.56 -15.07 -3.79
CA SER A 177 -6.46 -16.20 -3.69
C SER A 177 -7.83 -15.74 -3.17
N TYR A 178 -8.86 -16.49 -3.53
CA TYR A 178 -10.21 -16.23 -3.07
C TYR A 178 -11.02 -17.53 -3.03
N ASN A 179 -11.66 -17.79 -1.90
CA ASN A 179 -12.53 -18.94 -1.71
C ASN A 179 -13.99 -18.49 -1.81
N MET A 180 -14.66 -18.83 -2.91
CA MET A 180 -16.05 -18.40 -3.11
C MET A 180 -17.04 -19.02 -2.13
N ALA A 181 -16.72 -20.17 -1.51
CA ALA A 181 -17.62 -20.84 -0.58
C ALA A 181 -17.60 -20.20 0.82
N THR A 182 -16.43 -19.72 1.24
CA THR A 182 -16.24 -19.12 2.57
C THR A 182 -16.12 -17.60 2.53
N GLY A 183 -15.87 -17.01 1.36
CA GLY A 183 -15.57 -15.58 1.23
C GLY A 183 -14.15 -15.22 1.69
N ASP A 184 -13.26 -16.20 1.91
CA ASP A 184 -11.90 -15.90 2.34
C ASP A 184 -11.09 -15.30 1.19
N LEU A 185 -10.39 -14.21 1.44
CA LEU A 185 -9.62 -13.45 0.46
C LEU A 185 -8.17 -13.28 0.94
N THR A 186 -7.22 -13.60 0.08
CA THR A 186 -5.83 -13.14 0.22
C THR A 186 -5.52 -12.17 -0.90
N PHE A 187 -4.95 -11.02 -0.56
CA PHE A 187 -4.54 -10.02 -1.55
C PHE A 187 -3.20 -9.39 -1.18
N ARG A 188 -2.49 -8.91 -2.21
CA ARG A 188 -1.34 -8.01 -2.05
C ARG A 188 -1.77 -6.60 -2.35
N TYR A 189 -1.10 -5.63 -1.76
CA TYR A 189 -1.37 -4.23 -2.06
C TYR A 189 -0.12 -3.36 -2.11
N LYS A 190 -0.25 -2.24 -2.81
CA LYS A 190 0.56 -1.03 -2.65
C LYS A 190 -0.40 0.13 -2.33
N TYR A 191 -0.04 1.04 -1.45
CA TYR A 191 -0.87 2.16 -1.05
C TYR A 191 -0.05 3.45 -0.96
N GLN A 192 -0.60 4.56 -1.45
CA GLN A 192 0.04 5.87 -1.49
C GLN A 192 -0.84 6.93 -0.79
N PRO A 193 -0.52 7.29 0.46
CA PRO A 193 -1.33 8.21 1.26
C PRO A 193 -1.18 9.70 0.90
N SER A 194 -0.12 10.14 0.18
CA SER A 194 0.03 11.58 -0.16
C SER A 194 -0.92 12.11 -1.23
N GLY A 195 -1.64 11.19 -1.87
CA GLY A 195 -2.39 11.47 -3.09
C GLY A 195 -1.55 11.62 -4.36
N GLY A 196 -0.24 11.37 -4.27
CA GLY A 196 0.57 11.08 -5.45
C GLY A 196 0.17 9.74 -6.07
N ARG A 197 0.48 9.53 -7.35
CA ARG A 197 0.21 8.25 -8.03
C ARG A 197 1.38 7.27 -7.96
N ASN A 198 2.57 7.74 -7.59
CA ASN A 198 3.79 6.93 -7.60
C ASN A 198 3.91 6.09 -6.33
N PHE A 199 4.38 4.84 -6.47
CA PHE A 199 4.62 3.89 -5.38
C PHE A 199 6.10 3.56 -5.25
#